data_AF-A0A3A2J3E5-F1
#
_entry.id   AF-A0A3A2J3E5-F1
#
_cell.length_a   1.000
_cell.length_b   1.000
_cell.length_c   1.000
_cell.angle_alpha   90.00
_cell.angle_beta   90.00
_cell.angle_gamma   90.00
#
_symmetry.space_group_name_H-M   'P 1'
#
loop_
_entity.id
_entity.type
_entity.pdbx_description
1 polymer ?
#
loop_
_entity_poly.entity_id
_entity_poly.type
_entity_poly.pdbx_seq_one_letter_code
_entity_poly.pdbx_strand_id
1 'polypeptide(L)'
;MTEQYSGGYSAQIIDQFKQRSFAKQGAFLESYLNPGLTVLDCGCGPGSMSLDIAELVKPGQVFGIDSSPIQIEQALLSQKERAITNASFTCGSAYSLPYADEQFDVVFAHAVLYHLQKPEQALAEFFRVLKPGGLVALRDACHSGDMMMPPNIHLTAVWNTIEKVFSHQGGNIYFGSQHKQLLLNQGFQNIKVSCSYDTFASDIEKESIRSYWCQFLNTDHRQLILDQQWLTSIELEQQCKTLDEWCANPASFFARARCEAIASK
;
A
#
# COMPACT_ATOMS: atom_id res chain seq x y z
N MET A 1 0.01 -1.63 22.48
CA MET A 1 0.96 -0.84 21.68
C MET A 1 0.14 0.03 20.74
N THR A 2 0.48 1.31 20.59
CA THR A 2 -0.17 2.20 19.62
C THR A 2 0.27 1.82 18.20
N GLU A 3 -0.68 1.65 17.29
CA GLU A 3 -0.42 1.43 15.86
C GLU A 3 0.43 2.58 15.30
N GLN A 4 1.53 2.23 14.63
CA GLN A 4 2.42 3.19 13.98
C GLN A 4 2.64 2.75 12.53
N TYR A 5 2.45 3.68 11.61
CA TYR A 5 2.69 3.44 10.18
C TYR A 5 4.18 3.18 9.94
N SER A 6 4.49 1.99 9.42
CA SER A 6 5.86 1.51 9.23
C SER A 6 6.54 2.08 7.98
N GLY A 7 5.78 2.58 7.01
CA GLY A 7 6.27 2.94 5.67
C GLY A 7 7.10 4.22 5.58
N GLY A 8 7.12 5.05 6.64
CA GLY A 8 7.83 6.33 6.71
C GLY A 8 7.16 7.49 5.95
N TYR A 9 7.60 8.73 6.22
CA TYR A 9 7.04 9.96 5.61
C TYR A 9 8.11 10.86 4.97
N SER A 10 9.29 10.33 4.64
CA SER A 10 10.34 11.16 4.01
C SER A 10 9.90 11.65 2.62
N ALA A 11 10.42 12.79 2.18
CA ALA A 11 10.09 13.35 0.86
C ALA A 11 10.32 12.34 -0.29
N GLN A 12 11.36 11.50 -0.16
CA GLN A 12 11.65 10.42 -1.12
C GLN A 12 10.54 9.37 -1.18
N ILE A 13 9.93 9.02 -0.04
CA ILE A 13 8.81 8.08 0.03
C ILE A 13 7.55 8.68 -0.59
N ILE A 14 7.30 9.97 -0.34
CA ILE A 14 6.18 10.70 -0.94
C ILE A 14 6.33 10.73 -2.47
N ASP A 15 7.53 11.02 -2.98
CA ASP A 15 7.80 11.04 -4.42
C ASP A 15 7.64 9.65 -5.06
N GLN A 16 8.06 8.57 -4.38
CA GLN A 16 7.79 7.21 -4.84
C GLN A 16 6.30 6.89 -4.88
N PHE A 17 5.51 7.36 -3.90
CA PHE A 17 4.06 7.15 -3.91
C PHE A 17 3.37 7.94 -5.02
N LYS A 18 3.85 9.15 -5.36
CA LYS A 18 3.36 9.92 -6.50
C LYS A 18 3.57 9.22 -7.85
N GLN A 19 4.56 8.33 -7.97
CA GLN A 19 4.79 7.54 -9.18
C GLN A 19 3.79 6.38 -9.35
N ARG A 20 2.99 6.06 -8.33
CA ARG A 20 1.92 5.05 -8.46
C ARG A 20 0.80 5.62 -9.32
N SER A 21 0.29 4.79 -10.22
CA SER A 21 -0.81 5.12 -11.11
C SER A 21 -1.88 4.06 -11.06
N PHE A 22 -3.12 4.46 -11.31
CA PHE A 22 -4.21 3.50 -11.38
C PHE A 22 -3.99 2.48 -12.51
N ALA A 23 -3.45 2.92 -13.65
CA ALA A 23 -3.15 2.05 -14.80
C ALA A 23 -2.19 0.89 -14.48
N LYS A 24 -1.37 0.99 -13.43
CA LYS A 24 -0.47 -0.09 -12.99
C LYS A 24 -0.98 -0.79 -11.73
N GLN A 25 -1.26 -0.03 -10.66
CA GLN A 25 -1.63 -0.58 -9.36
C GLN A 25 -3.12 -0.95 -9.26
N GLY A 26 -3.99 -0.26 -10.00
CA GLY A 26 -5.44 -0.43 -9.98
C GLY A 26 -6.02 -1.19 -11.18
N ALA A 27 -5.18 -1.61 -12.13
CA ALA A 27 -5.62 -2.23 -13.40
C ALA A 27 -6.59 -3.40 -13.24
N PHE A 28 -6.44 -4.20 -12.17
CA PHE A 28 -7.34 -5.32 -11.86
C PHE A 28 -8.81 -4.88 -11.63
N LEU A 29 -9.02 -3.62 -11.24
CA LEU A 29 -10.32 -3.01 -11.00
C LEU A 29 -10.87 -2.23 -12.22
N GLU A 30 -10.04 -1.93 -13.23
CA GLU A 30 -10.38 -1.01 -14.33
C GLU A 30 -11.71 -1.37 -15.02
N SER A 31 -11.93 -2.65 -15.34
CA SER A 31 -13.16 -3.12 -16.00
C SER A 31 -14.47 -2.95 -15.19
N TYR A 32 -14.37 -2.60 -13.90
CA TYR A 32 -15.52 -2.35 -13.02
C TYR A 32 -15.77 -0.85 -12.80
N LEU A 33 -14.84 0.02 -13.18
CA LEU A 33 -14.99 1.46 -13.05
C LEU A 33 -15.71 2.04 -14.26
N ASN A 34 -17.00 2.32 -14.08
CA ASN A 34 -17.84 2.91 -15.11
C ASN A 34 -18.08 4.41 -14.84
N PRO A 35 -18.36 5.21 -15.89
CA PRO A 35 -18.92 6.55 -15.76
C PRO A 35 -20.11 6.60 -14.79
N GLY A 36 -20.10 7.58 -13.88
CA GLY A 36 -21.17 7.86 -12.92
C GLY A 36 -21.01 7.21 -11.54
N LEU A 37 -20.01 6.33 -11.34
CA LEU A 37 -19.81 5.66 -10.06
C LEU A 37 -19.26 6.62 -8.97
N THR A 38 -19.64 6.34 -7.73
CA THR A 38 -19.11 6.97 -6.52
C THR A 38 -18.10 6.04 -5.87
N VAL A 39 -16.83 6.44 -5.84
CA VAL A 39 -15.72 5.61 -5.38
C VAL A 39 -15.09 6.19 -4.12
N LEU A 40 -14.80 5.32 -3.14
CA LEU A 40 -13.95 5.62 -2.00
C LEU A 40 -12.56 5.02 -2.25
N ASP A 41 -11.52 5.83 -2.19
CA ASP A 41 -10.11 5.39 -2.13
C ASP A 41 -9.63 5.53 -0.67
N CYS A 42 -9.58 4.41 0.05
CA CYS A 42 -9.18 4.36 1.44
C CYS A 42 -7.68 4.09 1.57
N GLY A 43 -6.97 5.00 2.24
CA GLY A 43 -5.51 5.08 2.22
C GLY A 43 -5.00 5.73 0.92
N CYS A 44 -5.63 6.82 0.49
CA CYS A 44 -5.38 7.43 -0.81
C CYS A 44 -3.96 8.02 -0.98
N GLY A 45 -3.21 8.20 0.11
CA GLY A 45 -1.89 8.80 0.09
C GLY A 45 -1.90 10.17 -0.60
N PRO A 46 -0.97 10.45 -1.53
CA PRO A 46 -0.91 11.72 -2.26
C PRO A 46 -1.98 11.84 -3.36
N GLY A 47 -2.97 10.95 -3.39
CA GLY A 47 -4.14 11.04 -4.28
C GLY A 47 -3.89 10.70 -5.75
N SER A 48 -2.69 10.22 -6.14
CA SER A 48 -2.36 9.97 -7.55
C SER A 48 -3.35 9.01 -8.23
N MET A 49 -3.63 7.88 -7.61
CA MET A 49 -4.63 6.92 -8.10
C MET A 49 -6.06 7.44 -7.98
N SER A 50 -6.39 8.17 -6.91
CA SER A 50 -7.73 8.74 -6.75
C SER A 50 -8.08 9.71 -7.88
N LEU A 51 -7.10 10.51 -8.33
CA LEU A 51 -7.25 11.45 -9.43
C LEU A 51 -7.35 10.73 -10.79
N ASP A 52 -6.63 9.63 -10.99
CA ASP A 52 -6.79 8.77 -12.18
C ASP A 52 -8.19 8.14 -12.22
N ILE A 53 -8.64 7.56 -11.10
CA ILE A 53 -10.00 7.00 -10.97
C ILE A 53 -11.04 8.09 -11.25
N ALA A 54 -10.82 9.32 -10.76
CA ALA A 54 -11.74 10.43 -10.96
C ALA A 54 -11.94 10.75 -12.45
N GLU A 55 -10.93 10.59 -13.29
CA GLU A 55 -11.08 10.73 -14.75
C GLU A 55 -11.92 9.60 -15.35
N LEU A 56 -11.69 8.35 -14.93
CA LEU A 56 -12.38 7.16 -15.42
C LEU A 56 -13.88 7.15 -15.10
N VAL A 57 -14.26 7.66 -13.93
CA VAL A 57 -15.65 7.57 -13.45
C VAL A 57 -16.49 8.79 -13.80
N LYS A 58 -16.00 9.82 -14.51
CA LYS A 58 -16.82 11.00 -14.86
C LYS A 58 -18.12 10.60 -15.56
N PRO A 59 -19.30 11.14 -15.17
CA PRO A 59 -19.54 12.27 -14.25
C PRO A 59 -19.66 11.91 -12.76
N GLY A 60 -19.23 10.71 -12.36
CA GLY A 60 -19.16 10.25 -10.98
C GLY A 60 -18.10 10.96 -10.13
N GLN A 61 -17.88 10.47 -8.91
CA GLN A 61 -17.08 11.16 -7.90
C GLN A 61 -16.13 10.21 -7.17
N VAL A 62 -14.98 10.75 -6.75
CA VAL A 62 -14.01 10.04 -5.92
C VAL A 62 -13.82 10.75 -4.58
N PHE A 63 -13.80 9.96 -3.52
CA PHE A 63 -13.52 10.41 -2.16
C PHE A 63 -12.23 9.70 -1.72
N GLY A 64 -11.17 10.44 -1.48
CA GLY A 64 -9.93 9.93 -0.90
C GLY A 64 -9.91 10.17 0.61
N ILE A 65 -9.51 9.16 1.38
CA ILE A 65 -9.26 9.29 2.81
C ILE A 65 -7.89 8.73 3.17
N ASP A 66 -7.14 9.45 4.00
CA ASP A 66 -5.85 9.00 4.53
C ASP A 66 -5.69 9.47 5.97
N SER A 67 -4.96 8.71 6.79
CA SER A 67 -4.72 9.05 8.19
C SER A 67 -3.67 10.15 8.36
N SER A 68 -2.86 10.42 7.33
CA SER A 68 -1.78 11.41 7.37
C SER A 68 -2.22 12.76 6.79
N PRO A 69 -2.23 13.84 7.60
CA PRO A 69 -2.54 15.18 7.10
C PRO A 69 -1.61 15.65 5.98
N ILE A 70 -0.34 15.24 6.02
CA ILE A 70 0.67 15.59 5.01
C ILE A 70 0.32 14.97 3.65
N GLN A 71 -0.17 13.71 3.65
CA GLN A 71 -0.59 13.04 2.43
C GLN A 71 -1.81 13.73 1.81
N ILE A 72 -2.77 14.15 2.64
CA ILE A 72 -3.94 14.91 2.19
C ILE A 72 -3.56 16.27 1.61
N GLU A 73 -2.61 16.99 2.22
CA GLU A 73 -2.09 18.23 1.65
C GLU A 73 -1.52 18.00 0.24
N GLN A 74 -0.71 16.95 0.05
CA GLN A 74 -0.17 16.59 -1.26
C GLN A 74 -1.27 16.22 -2.27
N ALA A 75 -2.29 15.47 -1.84
CA ALA A 75 -3.43 15.11 -2.68
C ALA A 75 -4.19 16.34 -3.19
N LEU A 76 -4.42 17.33 -2.33
CA LEU A 76 -5.06 18.59 -2.69
C LEU A 76 -4.20 19.42 -3.68
N LEU A 77 -2.88 19.42 -3.52
CA LEU A 77 -1.97 20.06 -4.48
C LEU A 77 -2.04 19.37 -5.85
N SER A 78 -1.92 18.04 -5.90
CA SER A 78 -2.00 17.27 -7.13
C SER A 78 -3.38 17.40 -7.81
N GLN A 79 -4.45 17.48 -7.04
CA GLN A 79 -5.79 17.76 -7.55
C GLN A 79 -5.86 19.09 -8.28
N LYS A 80 -5.32 20.15 -7.66
CA LYS A 80 -5.29 21.49 -8.23
C LYS A 80 -4.44 21.55 -9.50
N GLU A 81 -3.26 20.92 -9.49
CA GLU A 81 -2.36 20.85 -10.64
C GLU A 81 -3.00 20.15 -11.84
N ARG A 82 -3.77 19.07 -11.60
CA ARG A 82 -4.50 18.34 -12.65
C ARG A 82 -5.87 18.91 -13.01
N ALA A 83 -6.30 19.98 -12.34
CA ALA A 83 -7.61 20.61 -12.51
C ALA A 83 -8.80 19.61 -12.41
N ILE A 84 -8.71 18.63 -11.50
CA ILE A 84 -9.76 17.64 -11.27
C ILE A 84 -10.78 18.16 -10.25
N THR A 85 -12.04 18.24 -10.65
CA THR A 85 -13.13 18.82 -9.84
C THR A 85 -14.05 17.79 -9.19
N ASN A 86 -13.97 16.52 -9.59
CA ASN A 86 -14.81 15.43 -9.09
C ASN A 86 -14.08 14.47 -8.13
N ALA A 87 -13.06 14.99 -7.43
CA ALA A 87 -12.38 14.30 -6.34
C ALA A 87 -12.43 15.16 -5.07
N SER A 88 -12.44 14.54 -3.90
CA SER A 88 -12.32 15.22 -2.61
C SER A 88 -11.44 14.41 -1.66
N PHE A 89 -10.71 15.07 -0.76
CA PHE A 89 -9.75 14.41 0.13
C PHE A 89 -10.01 14.78 1.59
N THR A 90 -10.02 13.79 2.47
CA THR A 90 -10.30 13.96 3.90
C THR A 90 -9.24 13.26 4.74
N CYS A 91 -8.76 13.92 5.81
CA CYS A 91 -7.92 13.26 6.80
C CYS A 91 -8.81 12.44 7.75
N GLY A 92 -8.57 11.14 7.88
CA GLY A 92 -9.38 10.28 8.75
C GLY A 92 -8.90 8.83 8.80
N SER A 93 -9.57 8.03 9.65
CA SER A 93 -9.17 6.64 9.89
C SER A 93 -10.03 5.66 9.09
N ALA A 94 -9.39 4.62 8.54
CA ALA A 94 -10.08 3.49 7.92
C ALA A 94 -10.96 2.70 8.91
N TYR A 95 -10.69 2.82 10.22
CA TYR A 95 -11.47 2.15 11.28
C TYR A 95 -12.78 2.85 11.65
N SER A 96 -12.99 4.07 11.16
CA SER A 96 -14.17 4.89 11.44
C SER A 96 -14.34 5.92 10.32
N LEU A 97 -14.90 5.48 9.21
CA LEU A 97 -15.10 6.30 8.03
C LEU A 97 -16.21 7.34 8.27
N PRO A 98 -15.97 8.63 7.98
CA PRO A 98 -16.93 9.72 8.20
C PRO A 98 -18.00 9.79 7.10
N TYR A 99 -18.46 8.63 6.63
CA TYR A 99 -19.39 8.49 5.52
C TYR A 99 -20.64 7.72 5.95
N ALA A 100 -21.76 7.99 5.28
CA ALA A 100 -23.01 7.31 5.55
C ALA A 100 -22.93 5.84 5.12
N ASP A 101 -23.82 5.03 5.69
CA ASP A 101 -24.07 3.68 5.22
C ASP A 101 -24.49 3.72 3.75
N GLU A 102 -24.08 2.71 2.97
CA GLU A 102 -24.55 2.52 1.59
C GLU A 102 -24.32 3.73 0.65
N GLN A 103 -23.22 4.44 0.83
CA GLN A 103 -22.87 5.63 0.07
C GLN A 103 -22.10 5.33 -1.23
N PHE A 104 -21.24 4.31 -1.24
CA PHE A 104 -20.28 4.08 -2.33
C PHE A 104 -20.65 2.89 -3.21
N ASP A 105 -20.39 3.03 -4.51
CA ASP A 105 -20.48 1.93 -5.46
C ASP A 105 -19.22 1.05 -5.41
N VAL A 106 -18.05 1.66 -5.15
CA VAL A 106 -16.76 0.97 -5.04
C VAL A 106 -15.95 1.52 -3.86
N VAL A 107 -15.32 0.62 -3.09
CA VAL A 107 -14.28 0.94 -2.12
C VAL A 107 -12.98 0.31 -2.60
N PHE A 108 -11.97 1.12 -2.85
CA PHE A 108 -10.63 0.71 -3.25
C PHE A 108 -9.64 0.95 -2.11
N ALA A 109 -8.74 -0.01 -1.87
CA ALA A 109 -7.64 0.14 -0.93
C ALA A 109 -6.39 -0.56 -1.47
N HIS A 110 -5.30 0.19 -1.60
CA HIS A 110 -4.02 -0.32 -2.10
C HIS A 110 -2.88 -0.05 -1.12
N ALA A 111 -2.23 -1.12 -0.66
CA ALA A 111 -1.12 -1.07 0.30
C ALA A 111 -1.54 -0.41 1.63
N VAL A 112 -2.65 -0.87 2.20
CA VAL A 112 -3.26 -0.28 3.42
C VAL A 112 -3.42 -1.32 4.51
N LEU A 113 -4.17 -2.39 4.26
CA LEU A 113 -4.62 -3.29 5.33
C LEU A 113 -3.45 -4.02 6.00
N TYR A 114 -2.34 -4.23 5.29
CA TYR A 114 -1.14 -4.87 5.84
C TYR A 114 -0.39 -4.03 6.90
N HIS A 115 -0.75 -2.76 7.04
CA HIS A 115 -0.27 -1.87 8.10
C HIS A 115 -1.21 -1.82 9.31
N LEU A 116 -2.43 -2.36 9.20
CA LEU A 116 -3.48 -2.25 10.21
C LEU A 116 -3.39 -3.39 11.23
N GLN A 117 -3.51 -3.06 12.52
CA GLN A 117 -3.61 -4.03 13.61
C GLN A 117 -4.99 -4.72 13.67
N LYS A 118 -6.03 -4.07 13.15
CA LYS A 118 -7.42 -4.55 13.16
C LYS A 118 -8.07 -4.49 11.77
N PRO A 119 -7.51 -5.18 10.77
CA PRO A 119 -8.00 -5.11 9.40
C PRO A 119 -9.48 -5.49 9.27
N GLU A 120 -10.01 -6.35 10.14
CA GLU A 120 -11.43 -6.70 10.20
C GLU A 120 -12.31 -5.50 10.53
N GLN A 121 -11.84 -4.59 11.40
CA GLN A 121 -12.59 -3.37 11.73
C GLN A 121 -12.66 -2.42 10.52
N ALA A 122 -11.57 -2.30 9.74
CA ALA A 122 -11.59 -1.53 8.51
C ALA A 122 -12.50 -2.17 7.45
N LEU A 123 -12.45 -3.49 7.29
CA LEU A 123 -13.34 -4.23 6.39
C LEU A 123 -14.82 -4.09 6.76
N ALA A 124 -15.14 -4.04 8.06
CA ALA A 124 -16.50 -3.77 8.53
C ALA A 124 -16.98 -2.37 8.10
N GLU A 125 -16.13 -1.35 8.20
CA GLU A 125 -16.44 -0.01 7.70
C GLU A 125 -16.59 0.01 6.18
N PHE A 126 -15.73 -0.70 5.44
CA PHE A 126 -15.83 -0.80 3.98
C PHE A 126 -17.15 -1.44 3.58
N PHE A 127 -17.54 -2.53 4.26
CA PHE A 127 -18.82 -3.19 4.05
C PHE A 127 -20.00 -2.27 4.40
N ARG A 128 -19.92 -1.50 5.49
CA ARG A 128 -20.98 -0.56 5.91
C ARG A 128 -21.24 0.51 4.85
N VAL A 129 -20.19 1.18 4.38
CA VAL A 129 -20.30 2.32 3.46
C VAL A 129 -20.59 1.91 2.01
N LEU A 130 -20.42 0.64 1.65
CA LEU A 130 -20.80 0.13 0.33
C LEU A 130 -22.32 0.00 0.19
N LYS A 131 -22.85 0.41 -0.96
CA LYS A 131 -24.23 0.10 -1.38
C LYS A 131 -24.43 -1.42 -1.50
N PRO A 132 -25.68 -1.92 -1.38
CA PRO A 132 -25.98 -3.31 -1.75
C PRO A 132 -25.50 -3.62 -3.18
N GLY A 133 -24.70 -4.68 -3.35
CA GLY A 133 -24.08 -5.02 -4.64
C GLY A 133 -22.86 -4.19 -5.02
N GLY A 134 -22.44 -3.22 -4.19
CA GLY A 134 -21.21 -2.46 -4.37
C GLY A 134 -19.96 -3.33 -4.19
N LEU A 135 -18.82 -2.86 -4.72
CA LEU A 135 -17.59 -3.65 -4.79
C LEU A 135 -16.51 -3.15 -3.82
N VAL A 136 -15.84 -4.07 -3.13
CA VAL A 136 -14.55 -3.79 -2.50
C VAL A 136 -13.43 -4.33 -3.37
N ALA A 137 -12.36 -3.56 -3.50
CA ALA A 137 -11.17 -3.89 -4.27
C ALA A 137 -9.90 -3.65 -3.44
N LEU A 138 -9.17 -4.72 -3.16
CA LEU A 138 -8.01 -4.71 -2.29
C LEU A 138 -6.76 -5.10 -3.08
N ARG A 139 -5.63 -4.43 -2.82
CA ARG A 139 -4.32 -4.84 -3.34
C ARG A 139 -3.21 -4.59 -2.33
N ASP A 140 -2.66 -5.64 -1.71
CA ASP A 140 -1.62 -5.53 -0.68
C ASP A 140 -0.39 -6.40 -1.01
N ALA A 141 0.73 -6.08 -0.35
CA ALA A 141 1.95 -6.86 -0.49
C ALA A 141 1.81 -8.27 0.10
N CYS A 142 2.48 -9.23 -0.53
CA CYS A 142 2.59 -10.60 -0.06
C CYS A 142 4.05 -11.05 -0.14
N HIS A 143 4.81 -10.78 0.92
CA HIS A 143 6.27 -10.97 0.90
C HIS A 143 6.70 -12.42 0.59
N SER A 144 5.89 -13.42 0.93
CA SER A 144 6.16 -14.83 0.61
C SER A 144 6.21 -15.12 -0.90
N GLY A 145 5.70 -14.23 -1.73
CA GLY A 145 5.79 -14.31 -3.20
C GLY A 145 6.89 -13.43 -3.80
N ASP A 146 7.62 -12.64 -3.02
CA ASP A 146 8.65 -11.74 -3.55
C ASP A 146 9.77 -12.55 -4.23
N MET A 147 10.24 -12.05 -5.38
CA MET A 147 11.34 -12.65 -6.14
C MET A 147 12.52 -11.70 -6.16
N MET A 148 13.72 -12.20 -5.85
CA MET A 148 14.93 -11.39 -5.91
C MET A 148 16.08 -12.17 -6.52
N MET A 149 16.73 -11.55 -7.50
CA MET A 149 17.87 -12.11 -8.22
C MET A 149 19.08 -11.19 -8.09
N PRO A 150 20.31 -11.76 -8.08
CA PRO A 150 20.58 -13.17 -7.80
C PRO A 150 20.19 -13.51 -6.34
N PRO A 151 19.77 -14.76 -6.05
CA PRO A 151 19.43 -15.14 -4.69
C PRO A 151 20.67 -15.05 -3.80
N ASN A 152 20.52 -14.44 -2.63
CA ASN A 152 21.61 -14.22 -1.69
C ASN A 152 21.09 -14.36 -0.26
N ILE A 153 21.69 -15.25 0.52
CA ILE A 153 21.31 -15.50 1.93
C ILE A 153 21.42 -14.23 2.79
N HIS A 154 22.33 -13.31 2.47
CA HIS A 154 22.46 -12.04 3.16
C HIS A 154 21.26 -11.13 2.89
N LEU A 155 20.65 -11.20 1.71
CA LEU A 155 19.41 -10.47 1.41
C LEU A 155 18.22 -11.08 2.14
N THR A 156 18.20 -12.41 2.34
CA THR A 156 17.21 -13.04 3.23
C THR A 156 17.32 -12.50 4.66
N ALA A 157 18.54 -12.29 5.17
CA ALA A 157 18.74 -11.71 6.50
C ALA A 157 18.22 -10.26 6.60
N VAL A 158 18.37 -9.46 5.53
CA VAL A 158 17.79 -8.11 5.43
C VAL A 158 16.26 -8.17 5.58
N TRP A 159 15.61 -9.05 4.82
CA TRP A 159 14.15 -9.22 4.90
C TRP A 159 13.65 -9.70 6.26
N ASN A 160 14.38 -10.62 6.92
CA ASN A 160 14.04 -11.06 8.27
C ASN A 160 14.05 -9.91 9.28
N THR A 161 14.96 -8.94 9.15
CA THR A 161 14.96 -7.74 10.00
C THR A 161 13.75 -6.85 9.72
N ILE A 162 13.42 -6.66 8.44
CA ILE A 162 12.25 -5.88 8.02
C ILE A 162 10.96 -6.50 8.58
N GLU A 163 10.82 -7.83 8.50
CA GLU A 163 9.69 -8.56 9.09
C GLU A 163 9.54 -8.30 10.59
N LYS A 164 10.65 -8.32 11.35
CA LYS A 164 10.62 -8.03 12.79
C LYS A 164 10.11 -6.63 13.09
N VAL A 165 10.55 -5.62 12.33
CA VAL A 165 10.09 -4.23 12.48
C VAL A 165 8.58 -4.13 12.23
N PHE A 166 8.11 -4.65 11.10
CA PHE A 166 6.68 -4.63 10.75
C PHE A 166 5.84 -5.35 11.81
N SER A 167 6.25 -6.55 12.22
CA SER A 167 5.54 -7.35 13.22
C SER A 167 5.47 -6.65 14.57
N HIS A 168 6.54 -5.97 14.98
CA HIS A 168 6.57 -5.22 16.25
C HIS A 168 5.64 -4.00 16.24
N GLN A 169 5.48 -3.34 15.08
CA GLN A 169 4.55 -2.22 14.91
C GLN A 169 3.08 -2.67 14.70
N GLY A 170 2.87 -3.99 14.58
CA GLY A 170 1.55 -4.62 14.42
C GLY A 170 1.11 -4.77 12.97
N GLY A 171 2.01 -4.56 12.01
CA GLY A 171 1.79 -4.87 10.59
C GLY A 171 2.14 -6.32 10.26
N ASN A 172 1.78 -6.76 9.05
CA ASN A 172 2.06 -8.10 8.56
C ASN A 172 2.49 -8.07 7.09
N ILE A 173 3.75 -8.37 6.80
CA ILE A 173 4.27 -8.34 5.42
C ILE A 173 3.74 -9.48 4.52
N TYR A 174 3.05 -10.48 5.11
CA TYR A 174 2.43 -11.60 4.41
C TYR A 174 0.91 -11.42 4.20
N PHE A 175 0.40 -10.23 4.50
CA PHE A 175 -1.04 -9.97 4.61
C PHE A 175 -1.82 -10.21 3.33
N GLY A 176 -1.28 -9.88 2.16
CA GLY A 176 -2.03 -9.94 0.90
C GLY A 176 -2.67 -11.31 0.63
N SER A 177 -2.01 -12.41 1.02
CA SER A 177 -2.54 -13.77 0.85
C SER A 177 -3.83 -14.05 1.64
N GLN A 178 -4.17 -13.20 2.62
CA GLN A 178 -5.30 -13.39 3.53
C GLN A 178 -6.60 -12.71 3.06
N HIS A 179 -6.53 -11.88 2.01
CA HIS A 179 -7.68 -11.09 1.53
C HIS A 179 -8.95 -11.91 1.37
N LYS A 180 -8.88 -13.06 0.70
CA LYS A 180 -10.07 -13.90 0.45
C LYS A 180 -10.72 -14.37 1.76
N GLN A 181 -9.92 -14.81 2.73
CA GLN A 181 -10.44 -15.30 4.00
C GLN A 181 -11.09 -14.18 4.79
N LEU A 182 -10.46 -13.00 4.85
CA LEU A 182 -10.97 -11.84 5.58
C LEU A 182 -12.27 -11.31 4.95
N LEU A 183 -12.33 -11.25 3.61
CA LEU A 183 -13.53 -10.87 2.89
C LEU A 183 -14.69 -11.84 3.15
N LEU A 184 -14.44 -13.15 3.15
CA LEU A 184 -15.44 -14.17 3.51
C LEU A 184 -15.95 -13.99 4.94
N ASN A 185 -15.04 -13.78 5.90
CA ASN A 185 -15.40 -13.62 7.31
C ASN A 185 -16.27 -12.38 7.54
N GLN A 186 -16.04 -11.31 6.78
CA GLN A 186 -16.83 -10.07 6.86
C GLN A 186 -18.20 -10.17 6.16
N GLY A 187 -18.41 -11.19 5.33
CA GLY A 187 -19.67 -11.45 4.64
C GLY A 187 -19.71 -11.08 3.15
N PHE A 188 -18.60 -10.62 2.57
CA PHE A 188 -18.53 -10.33 1.14
C PHE A 188 -18.74 -11.60 0.29
N GLN A 189 -19.32 -11.42 -0.89
CA GLN A 189 -19.67 -12.46 -1.84
C GLN A 189 -18.91 -12.29 -3.17
N ASN A 190 -19.05 -13.28 -4.08
CA ASN A 190 -18.49 -13.24 -5.45
C ASN A 190 -17.00 -12.89 -5.52
N ILE A 191 -16.21 -13.39 -4.56
CA ILE A 191 -14.81 -13.00 -4.38
C ILE A 191 -13.94 -13.56 -5.51
N LYS A 192 -13.34 -12.66 -6.29
CA LYS A 192 -12.30 -12.95 -7.28
C LYS A 192 -10.95 -12.55 -6.69
N VAL A 193 -9.94 -13.40 -6.87
CA VAL A 193 -8.56 -13.10 -6.45
C VAL A 193 -7.60 -13.26 -7.62
N SER A 194 -6.59 -12.40 -7.65
CA SER A 194 -5.47 -12.46 -8.59
C SER A 194 -4.17 -12.09 -7.86
N CYS A 195 -3.05 -12.24 -8.56
CA CYS A 195 -1.77 -11.72 -8.11
C CYS A 195 -1.10 -10.97 -9.25
N SER A 196 -0.35 -9.93 -8.91
CA SER A 196 0.51 -9.20 -9.83
C SER A 196 1.85 -8.89 -9.16
N TYR A 197 2.79 -8.34 -9.92
CA TYR A 197 4.11 -7.97 -9.42
C TYR A 197 4.40 -6.50 -9.71
N ASP A 198 4.89 -5.78 -8.70
CA ASP A 198 5.63 -4.55 -8.96
C ASP A 198 7.10 -4.95 -9.21
N THR A 199 7.59 -4.70 -10.41
CA THR A 199 8.95 -5.09 -10.85
C THR A 199 9.93 -3.92 -10.78
N PHE A 200 11.16 -4.21 -10.37
CA PHE A 200 12.27 -3.26 -10.24
C PHE A 200 13.51 -3.89 -10.89
N ALA A 201 13.88 -3.40 -12.07
CA ALA A 201 14.92 -4.04 -12.90
C ALA A 201 15.96 -3.04 -13.43
N SER A 202 15.51 -1.83 -13.80
CA SER A 202 16.42 -0.78 -14.25
C SER A 202 17.28 -0.26 -13.09
N ASP A 203 18.41 0.38 -13.41
CA ASP A 203 19.30 0.93 -12.38
C ASP A 203 18.60 1.97 -11.48
N ILE A 204 17.69 2.77 -12.05
CA ILE A 204 16.89 3.75 -11.30
C ILE A 204 15.92 3.05 -10.34
N GLU A 205 15.26 1.97 -10.78
CA GLU A 205 14.32 1.22 -9.94
C GLU A 205 15.03 0.40 -8.85
N LYS A 206 16.18 -0.21 -9.18
CA LYS A 206 17.00 -0.89 -8.16
C LYS A 206 17.49 0.10 -7.11
N GLU A 207 17.93 1.27 -7.54
CA GLU A 207 18.38 2.34 -6.64
C GLU A 207 17.25 2.80 -5.72
N SER A 208 16.02 2.91 -6.21
CA SER A 208 14.88 3.31 -5.39
C SER A 208 14.56 2.28 -4.29
N ILE A 209 14.67 0.98 -4.61
CA ILE A 209 14.55 -0.11 -3.64
C ILE A 209 15.69 -0.08 -2.61
N ARG A 210 16.93 0.04 -3.09
CA ARG A 210 18.12 0.14 -2.23
C ARG A 210 18.00 1.30 -1.26
N SER A 211 17.72 2.50 -1.77
CA SER A 211 17.63 3.72 -0.96
C SER A 211 16.52 3.60 0.08
N TYR A 212 15.32 3.14 -0.33
CA TYR A 212 14.18 2.99 0.57
C TYR A 212 14.49 2.04 1.74
N TRP A 213 15.02 0.85 1.47
CA TRP A 213 15.26 -0.14 2.53
C TRP A 213 16.48 0.21 3.39
N CYS A 214 17.51 0.84 2.83
CA CYS A 214 18.61 1.40 3.62
C CYS A 214 18.10 2.51 4.55
N GLN A 215 17.24 3.42 4.08
CA GLN A 215 16.65 4.46 4.94
C GLN A 215 15.77 3.83 6.03
N PHE A 216 14.89 2.89 5.67
CA PHE A 216 14.02 2.19 6.60
C PHE A 216 14.82 1.56 7.75
N LEU A 217 15.87 0.80 7.42
CA LEU A 217 16.68 0.09 8.40
C LEU A 217 17.60 1.03 9.19
N ASN A 218 18.30 1.93 8.50
CA ASN A 218 19.45 2.64 9.06
C ASN A 218 19.13 4.04 9.59
N THR A 219 17.95 4.57 9.26
CA THR A 219 17.52 5.90 9.69
C THR A 219 16.21 5.80 10.45
N ASP A 220 15.16 5.32 9.80
CA ASP A 220 13.79 5.42 10.33
C ASP A 220 13.58 4.49 11.53
N HIS A 221 14.11 3.26 11.47
CA HIS A 221 13.93 2.24 12.51
C HIS A 221 15.21 1.80 13.19
N ARG A 222 16.34 2.50 12.97
CA ARG A 222 17.65 2.12 13.55
C ARG A 222 17.61 2.03 15.06
N GLN A 223 17.09 3.06 15.73
CA GLN A 223 17.06 3.08 17.20
C GLN A 223 16.20 1.92 17.74
N LEU A 224 15.04 1.66 17.13
CA LEU A 224 14.19 0.53 17.49
C LEU A 224 14.94 -0.81 17.35
N ILE A 225 15.63 -1.03 16.23
CA ILE A 225 16.36 -2.27 15.96
C ILE A 225 17.47 -2.50 17.01
N LEU A 226 18.20 -1.43 17.38
CA LEU A 226 19.25 -1.49 18.39
C LEU A 226 18.69 -1.70 19.81
N ASP A 227 17.62 -0.99 20.18
CA ASP A 227 16.98 -1.08 21.49
C ASP A 227 16.38 -2.47 21.74
N GLN A 228 15.78 -3.08 20.69
CA GLN A 228 15.27 -4.46 20.73
C GLN A 228 16.38 -5.52 20.65
N GLN A 229 17.64 -5.11 20.47
CA GLN A 229 18.81 -5.98 20.34
C GLN A 229 18.66 -7.00 19.19
N TRP A 230 17.94 -6.64 18.13
CA TRP A 230 17.80 -7.52 16.97
C TRP A 230 19.06 -7.58 16.13
N LEU A 231 19.80 -6.47 16.06
CA LEU A 231 21.08 -6.33 15.41
C LEU A 231 21.94 -5.31 16.17
N THR A 232 23.26 -5.42 16.03
CA THR A 232 24.22 -4.38 16.37
C THR A 232 24.31 -3.32 15.28
N SER A 233 24.92 -2.16 15.58
CA SER A 233 25.21 -1.11 14.59
C SER A 233 26.01 -1.63 13.39
N ILE A 234 26.98 -2.51 13.63
CA ILE A 234 27.84 -3.08 12.60
C ILE A 234 27.04 -4.01 11.69
N GLU A 235 26.18 -4.85 12.26
CA GLU A 235 25.33 -5.76 11.47
C GLU A 235 24.30 -4.99 10.64
N LEU A 236 23.77 -3.88 11.16
CA LEU A 236 22.84 -3.02 10.43
C LEU A 236 23.51 -2.33 9.23
N GLU A 237 24.73 -1.83 9.41
CA GLU A 237 25.55 -1.28 8.32
C GLU A 237 25.89 -2.35 7.27
N GLN A 238 26.15 -3.59 7.71
CA GLN A 238 26.38 -4.72 6.82
C GLN A 238 25.12 -5.08 6.00
N GLN A 239 23.91 -4.98 6.57
CA GLN A 239 22.66 -5.17 5.82
C GLN A 239 22.48 -4.11 4.72
N CYS A 240 22.79 -2.84 5.01
CA CYS A 240 22.76 -1.77 3.99
C CYS A 240 23.79 -2.02 2.88
N LYS A 241 25.00 -2.44 3.24
CA LYS A 241 26.03 -2.82 2.27
C LYS A 241 25.59 -3.97 1.37
N THR A 242 24.87 -4.96 1.90
CA THR A 242 24.30 -6.04 1.09
C THR A 242 23.30 -5.51 0.05
N LEU A 243 22.48 -4.51 0.40
CA LEU A 243 21.59 -3.85 -0.55
C LEU A 243 22.36 -3.04 -1.60
N ASP A 244 23.45 -2.38 -1.22
CA ASP A 244 24.34 -1.67 -2.16
C ASP A 244 24.96 -2.65 -3.19
N GLU A 245 25.50 -3.78 -2.72
CA GLU A 245 26.07 -4.83 -3.56
C GLU A 245 25.03 -5.44 -4.51
N TRP A 246 23.80 -5.68 -4.02
CA TRP A 246 22.69 -6.11 -4.85
C TRP A 246 22.36 -5.06 -5.92
N CYS A 247 22.24 -3.77 -5.55
CA CYS A 247 21.89 -2.71 -6.49
C CYS A 247 22.93 -2.56 -7.61
N ALA A 248 24.22 -2.65 -7.27
CA ALA A 248 25.34 -2.52 -8.19
C ALA A 248 25.47 -3.70 -9.17
N ASN A 249 24.88 -4.85 -8.88
CA ASN A 249 24.96 -6.01 -9.76
C ASN A 249 24.03 -5.83 -10.99
N PRO A 250 24.56 -5.93 -12.22
CA PRO A 250 23.78 -5.74 -13.44
C PRO A 250 22.74 -6.84 -13.69
N ALA A 251 22.90 -8.02 -13.08
CA ALA A 251 21.92 -9.11 -13.16
C ALA A 251 20.81 -8.99 -12.09
N SER A 252 20.86 -7.96 -11.25
CA SER A 252 19.91 -7.81 -10.17
C SER A 252 18.52 -7.45 -10.63
N PHE A 253 17.53 -8.01 -9.94
CA PHE A 253 16.12 -7.78 -10.18
C PHE A 253 15.35 -8.03 -8.88
N PHE A 254 14.30 -7.24 -8.65
CA PHE A 254 13.36 -7.47 -7.57
C PHE A 254 11.92 -7.40 -8.10
N ALA A 255 11.09 -8.37 -7.73
CA ALA A 255 9.66 -8.34 -7.96
C ALA A 255 8.94 -8.45 -6.62
N ARG A 256 8.14 -7.45 -6.29
CA ARG A 256 7.26 -7.49 -5.13
C ARG A 256 5.92 -8.10 -5.50
N ALA A 257 5.58 -9.23 -4.89
CA ALA A 257 4.29 -9.86 -5.09
C ALA A 257 3.17 -9.03 -4.44
N ARG A 258 2.07 -8.91 -5.18
CA ARG A 258 0.85 -8.23 -4.77
C ARG A 258 -0.30 -9.18 -4.92
N CYS A 259 -1.08 -9.36 -3.86
CA CYS A 259 -2.35 -10.07 -3.93
C CYS A 259 -3.47 -9.06 -4.13
N GLU A 260 -4.40 -9.42 -5.00
CA GLU A 260 -5.52 -8.59 -5.41
C GLU A 260 -6.82 -9.34 -5.13
N ALA A 261 -7.83 -8.62 -4.69
CA ALA A 261 -9.16 -9.17 -4.49
C ALA A 261 -10.24 -8.16 -4.91
N ILE A 262 -11.29 -8.67 -5.56
CA ILE A 262 -12.54 -7.93 -5.81
C ILE A 262 -13.69 -8.76 -5.28
N ALA A 263 -14.58 -8.14 -4.51
CA ALA A 263 -15.73 -8.82 -3.93
C ALA A 263 -16.94 -7.88 -3.84
N SER A 264 -18.16 -8.45 -3.82
CA SER A 264 -19.40 -7.68 -3.71
C SER A 264 -19.96 -7.72 -2.28
N LYS A 265 -20.56 -6.62 -1.83
CA LYS A 265 -21.42 -6.59 -0.64
C LYS A 265 -22.70 -7.41 -0.88
#